data_AF-M3FP61-F1
#
_entry.id   AF-M3FP61-F1
#
_cell.length_a   1.000
_cell.length_b   1.000
_cell.length_c   1.000
_cell.angle_alpha   90.00
_cell.angle_beta   90.00
_cell.angle_gamma   90.00
#
_symmetry.space_group_name_H-M   'P 1'
#
loop_
_entity.id
_entity.type
_entity.pdbx_description
1 polymer ?
#
loop_
_entity_poly.entity_id
_entity_poly.type
_entity_poly.pdbx_seq_one_letter_code
_entity_poly.pdbx_strand_id
1 'polypeptide(L)'
;MGRFFGKATELHQTEAGIPGYIWRCTHFRTRDQHLKLDNTYHRWDKRPKILYGTKTCECHPGEDWNCRCWAEPSLGDEEGVKKWKDEWTAQALDLTLSETNTSIQIENPLSRAQIVESIRSVNSVLNIQPKIDRHKFKFLPIERSHPDFARASGFYEPSTGAIYIKSGIENAQTQIVHEIFHKLDSEILFRAGYKGHQIAEAAELMQAIRNTSSFRNLVFAKPLNPGALRDWSELSRESEWIARVFEQFIAEETNDSKLKKQIQTRGMRFSKVRGYGIYLSKKELEIVLPLMRDFLERTGLLR
;
A
#
# COMPACT_ATOMS: atom_id res chain seq x y z
N MET A 1 -11.31 30.83 13.12
CA MET A 1 -12.62 31.19 12.55
C MET A 1 -12.78 30.54 11.18
N GLY A 2 -13.27 29.30 11.10
CA GLY A 2 -13.43 28.59 9.81
C GLY A 2 -14.86 28.07 9.57
N ARG A 3 -15.50 27.50 10.59
CA ARG A 3 -16.77 26.77 10.41
C ARG A 3 -18.04 27.61 10.19
N PHE A 4 -17.98 28.94 10.39
CA PHE A 4 -19.19 29.77 10.36
C PHE A 4 -19.75 29.95 8.94
N PHE A 5 -18.89 30.23 7.96
CA PHE A 5 -19.33 30.52 6.58
C PHE A 5 -19.94 29.30 5.88
N GLY A 6 -19.34 28.12 6.07
CA GLY A 6 -19.90 26.88 5.56
C GLY A 6 -21.26 26.56 6.19
N LYS A 7 -21.41 26.74 7.51
CA LYS A 7 -22.67 26.46 8.21
C LYS A 7 -23.78 27.44 7.85
N ALA A 8 -23.48 28.73 7.70
CA ALA A 8 -24.45 29.71 7.23
C ALA A 8 -24.96 29.35 5.82
N THR A 9 -24.05 28.96 4.92
CA THR A 9 -24.40 28.55 3.56
C THR A 9 -25.27 27.29 3.54
N GLU A 10 -24.93 26.30 4.37
CA GLU A 10 -25.74 25.07 4.54
C GLU A 10 -27.18 25.42 4.95
N LEU A 11 -27.36 26.26 5.97
CA LEU A 11 -28.68 26.65 6.47
C LEU A 11 -29.50 27.35 5.37
N HIS A 12 -28.92 28.34 4.70
CA HIS A 12 -29.62 29.07 3.63
C HIS A 12 -30.04 28.15 2.46
N GLN A 13 -29.17 27.25 2.03
CA GLN A 13 -29.46 26.38 0.88
C GLN A 13 -30.48 25.29 1.26
N THR A 14 -30.36 24.69 2.45
CA THR A 14 -31.29 23.66 2.92
C THR A 14 -32.68 24.23 3.21
N GLU A 15 -32.78 25.44 3.78
CA GLU A 15 -34.07 26.15 3.96
C GLU A 15 -34.71 26.51 2.61
N ALA A 16 -33.91 26.79 1.58
CA ALA A 16 -34.38 27.02 0.22
C ALA A 16 -34.76 25.73 -0.53
N GLY A 17 -34.70 24.56 0.13
CA GLY A 17 -35.03 23.27 -0.48
C GLY A 17 -33.97 22.70 -1.41
N ILE A 18 -32.74 23.22 -1.36
CA ILE A 18 -31.64 22.78 -2.23
C ILE A 18 -30.91 21.61 -1.54
N PRO A 19 -30.90 20.41 -2.14
CA PRO A 19 -30.40 19.20 -1.49
C PRO A 19 -28.86 19.12 -1.43
N GLY A 20 -28.17 19.91 -2.25
CA GLY A 20 -26.73 19.83 -2.40
C GLY A 20 -26.10 21.03 -3.10
N TYR A 21 -24.86 20.84 -3.52
CA TYR A 21 -24.05 21.90 -4.10
C TYR A 21 -22.96 21.33 -5.01
N ILE A 22 -22.49 22.14 -5.96
CA ILE A 22 -21.24 21.90 -6.69
C ILE A 22 -20.11 22.54 -5.90
N TRP A 23 -19.06 21.77 -5.63
CA TRP A 23 -17.88 22.28 -4.96
C TRP A 23 -17.06 23.14 -5.93
N ARG A 24 -16.82 24.40 -5.56
CA ARG A 24 -16.04 25.35 -6.38
C ARG A 24 -14.80 25.86 -5.66
N CYS A 25 -13.71 25.96 -6.42
CA CYS A 25 -12.41 26.41 -5.93
C CYS A 25 -11.98 27.73 -6.60
N THR A 26 -11.24 28.57 -5.87
CA THR A 26 -10.65 29.80 -6.43
C THR A 26 -9.42 29.54 -7.30
N HIS A 27 -8.99 28.27 -7.42
CA HIS A 27 -7.81 27.76 -8.14
C HIS A 27 -6.45 28.28 -7.61
N PHE A 28 -6.31 29.57 -7.32
CA PHE A 28 -5.12 30.18 -6.74
C PHE A 28 -5.02 29.87 -5.23
N ARG A 29 -3.89 29.28 -4.81
CA ARG A 29 -3.61 28.87 -3.41
C ARG A 29 -4.67 27.92 -2.82
N THR A 30 -5.42 27.22 -3.66
CA THR A 30 -6.31 26.13 -3.23
C THR A 30 -5.46 24.89 -3.02
N ARG A 31 -5.73 24.13 -1.95
CA ARG A 31 -5.00 22.89 -1.67
C ARG A 31 -5.35 21.83 -2.70
N ASP A 32 -4.40 20.99 -3.10
CA ASP A 32 -4.61 19.94 -4.11
C ASP A 32 -5.80 19.03 -3.81
N GLN A 33 -6.07 18.76 -2.52
CA GLN A 33 -7.19 17.92 -2.11
C GLN A 33 -8.55 18.59 -2.32
N HIS A 34 -8.62 19.91 -2.23
CA HIS A 34 -9.84 20.68 -2.54
C HIS A 34 -10.01 20.82 -4.05
N LEU A 35 -8.92 20.98 -4.81
CA LEU A 35 -8.95 21.01 -6.28
C LEU A 35 -9.53 19.72 -6.88
N LYS A 36 -9.31 18.57 -6.24
CA LYS A 36 -9.92 17.28 -6.65
C LYS A 36 -11.44 17.27 -6.53
N LEU A 37 -12.00 18.06 -5.62
CA LEU A 37 -13.43 18.19 -5.43
C LEU A 37 -14.03 19.23 -6.38
N ASP A 38 -13.21 20.02 -7.08
CA ASP A 38 -13.72 21.06 -7.96
C ASP A 38 -14.62 20.48 -9.07
N ASN A 39 -15.76 21.15 -9.29
CA ASN A 39 -16.79 20.76 -10.24
C ASN A 39 -17.42 19.38 -9.94
N THR A 40 -17.48 18.97 -8.67
CA THR A 40 -18.19 17.76 -8.24
C THR A 40 -19.42 18.09 -7.39
N TYR A 41 -20.52 17.35 -7.56
CA TYR A 41 -21.76 17.53 -6.82
C TYR A 41 -21.75 16.80 -5.47
N HIS A 42 -22.09 17.48 -4.37
CA HIS A 42 -22.17 16.94 -3.01
C HIS A 42 -23.50 17.24 -2.37
N ARG A 43 -23.95 16.39 -1.45
CA ARG A 43 -25.18 16.65 -0.68
C ARG A 43 -24.86 17.33 0.65
N TRP A 44 -25.76 18.18 1.14
CA TRP A 44 -25.59 18.81 2.45
C TRP A 44 -25.70 17.83 3.61
N ASP A 45 -26.52 16.78 3.47
CA ASP A 45 -26.66 15.71 4.47
C ASP A 45 -25.43 14.79 4.57
N LYS A 46 -24.47 14.94 3.66
CA LYS A 46 -23.32 14.05 3.54
C LYS A 46 -22.02 14.84 3.43
N ARG A 47 -21.30 14.93 4.54
CA ARG A 47 -20.02 15.64 4.64
C ARG A 47 -18.93 14.96 3.78
N PRO A 48 -18.28 15.68 2.85
CA PRO A 48 -17.17 15.13 2.08
C PRO A 48 -15.94 14.87 2.96
N LYS A 49 -15.30 13.72 2.76
CA LYS A 49 -14.04 13.36 3.44
C LYS A 49 -12.84 13.90 2.67
N ILE A 50 -12.05 14.76 3.31
CA ILE A 50 -10.86 15.40 2.74
C ILE A 50 -9.62 14.93 3.49
N LEU A 51 -8.65 14.37 2.77
CA LEU A 51 -7.45 13.78 3.37
C LEU A 51 -6.24 14.72 3.31
N TYR A 52 -5.75 15.16 4.46
CA TYR A 52 -4.52 15.91 4.63
C TYR A 52 -3.41 15.04 5.20
N GLY A 53 -2.71 14.32 4.33
CA GLY A 53 -1.70 13.36 4.76
C GLY A 53 -2.36 12.27 5.61
N THR A 54 -2.05 12.21 6.92
CA THR A 54 -2.61 11.24 7.87
C THR A 54 -3.89 11.70 8.57
N LYS A 55 -4.34 12.95 8.35
CA LYS A 55 -5.54 13.50 8.99
C LYS A 55 -6.68 13.56 7.98
N THR A 56 -7.77 12.86 8.28
CA THR A 56 -9.03 13.02 7.55
C THR A 56 -9.84 14.15 8.20
N CYS A 57 -10.33 15.06 7.39
CA CYS A 57 -11.23 16.12 7.80
C CYS A 57 -12.54 16.01 7.01
N GLU A 58 -13.65 15.92 7.73
CA GLU A 58 -14.99 15.95 7.14
C GLU A 58 -15.52 17.37 7.17
N CYS A 59 -15.59 18.00 6.00
CA CYS A 59 -15.96 19.40 5.92
C CYS A 59 -16.59 19.76 4.57
N HIS A 60 -17.55 20.67 4.64
CA HIS A 60 -18.11 21.37 3.49
C HIS A 60 -17.16 22.48 3.03
N PRO A 61 -17.31 23.00 1.79
CA PRO A 61 -16.49 24.10 1.33
C PRO A 61 -16.65 25.31 2.26
N GLY A 62 -15.54 25.94 2.60
CA GLY A 62 -15.50 27.07 3.54
C GLY A 62 -15.44 26.70 5.02
N GLU A 63 -15.58 25.43 5.42
CA GLU A 63 -15.50 25.03 6.84
C GLU A 63 -14.07 24.74 7.34
N ASP A 64 -13.15 24.42 6.42
CA ASP A 64 -11.76 24.09 6.73
C ASP A 64 -10.87 25.34 6.94
N TRP A 65 -9.74 25.19 7.65
CA TRP A 65 -8.87 26.30 8.02
C TRP A 65 -8.36 27.06 6.79
N ASN A 66 -8.56 28.39 6.73
CA ASN A 66 -8.21 29.24 5.59
C ASN A 66 -8.75 28.71 4.23
N CYS A 67 -9.87 27.99 4.23
CA CYS A 67 -10.52 27.53 3.01
C CYS A 67 -11.18 28.71 2.29
N ARG A 68 -11.04 28.74 0.95
CA ARG A 68 -11.65 29.73 0.04
C ARG A 68 -12.64 29.09 -0.93
N CYS A 69 -12.86 27.79 -0.81
CA CYS A 69 -13.84 27.08 -1.62
C CYS A 69 -15.25 27.49 -1.20
N TRP A 70 -16.20 27.43 -2.13
CA TRP A 70 -17.60 27.73 -1.85
C TRP A 70 -18.53 26.67 -2.43
N ALA A 71 -19.73 26.57 -1.85
CA ALA A 71 -20.81 25.71 -2.31
C ALA A 71 -21.67 26.49 -3.31
N GLU A 72 -21.59 26.14 -4.58
CA GLU A 72 -22.53 26.63 -5.58
C GLU A 72 -23.83 25.81 -5.48
N PRO A 73 -24.99 26.42 -5.19
CA PRO A 73 -26.24 25.69 -4.99
C PRO A 73 -26.62 24.88 -6.24
N SER A 74 -27.03 23.62 -6.06
CA SER A 74 -27.23 22.69 -7.17
C SER A 74 -28.24 21.59 -6.84
N LEU A 75 -28.96 21.12 -7.85
CA LEU A 75 -29.88 19.97 -7.74
C LEU A 75 -29.21 18.64 -8.13
N GLY A 76 -28.04 18.70 -8.79
CA GLY A 76 -27.20 17.57 -9.15
C GLY A 76 -27.45 16.97 -10.53
N ASP A 77 -28.26 17.61 -11.36
CA ASP A 77 -28.57 17.25 -12.74
C ASP A 77 -27.91 18.15 -13.80
N GLU A 78 -27.03 19.06 -13.38
CA GLU A 78 -26.40 20.02 -14.28
C GLU A 78 -25.39 19.35 -15.24
N GLU A 79 -25.43 19.77 -16.50
CA GLU A 79 -24.58 19.22 -17.56
C GLU A 79 -23.10 19.57 -17.31
N GLY A 80 -22.22 18.56 -17.45
CA GLY A 80 -20.77 18.73 -17.24
C GLY A 80 -20.32 18.71 -15.77
N VAL A 81 -21.24 18.55 -14.81
CA VAL A 81 -20.89 18.35 -13.40
C VAL A 81 -20.47 16.90 -13.16
N LYS A 82 -19.32 16.72 -12.50
CA LYS A 82 -18.85 15.40 -12.14
C LYS A 82 -19.69 14.89 -10.97
N LYS A 83 -20.24 13.69 -11.07
CA LYS A 83 -20.80 13.02 -9.89
C LYS A 83 -19.69 12.77 -8.89
N TRP A 84 -19.78 13.39 -7.72
CA TRP A 84 -18.96 12.93 -6.61
C TRP A 84 -19.46 11.55 -6.22
N LYS A 85 -18.55 10.60 -6.18
CA LYS A 85 -18.82 9.29 -5.61
C LYS A 85 -18.02 9.22 -4.33
N ASP A 86 -18.71 8.92 -3.23
CA ASP A 86 -18.09 8.51 -1.97
C ASP A 86 -17.28 7.20 -2.14
N GLU A 87 -17.48 6.57 -3.29
CA GLU A 87 -16.66 5.53 -3.88
C GLU A 87 -15.27 6.09 -4.22
N TRP A 88 -14.39 6.06 -3.22
CA TRP A 88 -13.12 5.36 -3.44
C TRP A 88 -13.40 3.84 -3.52
N THR A 89 -14.30 3.41 -4.40
CA THR A 89 -14.19 2.07 -4.98
C THR A 89 -13.03 2.23 -5.93
N ALA A 90 -11.87 1.70 -5.53
CA ALA A 90 -10.70 1.54 -6.38
C ALA A 90 -11.21 1.26 -7.81
N GLN A 91 -11.00 2.21 -8.73
CA GLN A 91 -11.40 2.05 -10.12
C GLN A 91 -10.82 0.73 -10.61
N ALA A 92 -11.67 -0.30 -10.68
CA ALA A 92 -11.40 -1.67 -11.12
C ALA A 92 -9.90 -1.99 -11.18
N LEU A 93 -9.28 -2.08 -10.01
CA LEU A 93 -7.86 -2.38 -9.87
C LEU A 93 -7.70 -3.88 -9.91
N ASP A 94 -7.71 -4.32 -11.15
CA ASP A 94 -7.43 -5.66 -11.59
C ASP A 94 -5.87 -5.69 -11.70
N LEU A 95 -5.13 -6.66 -11.10
CA LEU A 95 -3.65 -6.76 -11.00
C LEU A 95 -2.78 -8.02 -11.50
N THR A 96 -3.26 -9.10 -12.14
CA THR A 96 -2.80 -10.53 -12.36
C THR A 96 -1.37 -10.57 -12.76
N LEU A 97 -0.67 -11.47 -12.09
CA LEU A 97 0.61 -11.93 -12.56
C LEU A 97 0.38 -13.03 -13.60
N SER A 98 0.02 -12.66 -14.82
CA SER A 98 -0.02 -13.58 -15.97
C SER A 98 1.26 -13.47 -16.80
N GLU A 99 1.53 -14.45 -17.67
CA GLU A 99 2.63 -14.36 -18.65
C GLU A 99 2.48 -13.16 -19.58
N THR A 100 1.25 -12.68 -19.82
CA THR A 100 0.97 -11.50 -20.63
C THR A 100 1.31 -10.18 -19.93
N ASN A 101 1.36 -10.18 -18.60
CA ASN A 101 1.61 -8.99 -17.78
C ASN A 101 2.90 -9.06 -16.95
N THR A 102 3.69 -10.12 -17.17
CA THR A 102 4.95 -10.36 -16.49
C THR A 102 6.05 -10.58 -17.52
N SER A 103 7.15 -9.84 -17.41
CA SER A 103 8.35 -10.03 -18.21
C SER A 103 9.44 -10.62 -17.33
N ILE A 104 9.88 -11.85 -17.62
CA ILE A 104 11.01 -12.50 -16.92
C ILE A 104 12.21 -12.58 -17.86
N GLN A 105 13.22 -11.74 -17.61
CA GLN A 105 14.46 -11.66 -18.40
C GLN A 105 15.64 -12.38 -17.71
N ILE A 106 15.34 -13.31 -16.81
CA ILE A 106 16.34 -14.12 -16.12
C ILE A 106 16.48 -15.46 -16.84
N GLU A 107 17.68 -15.71 -17.37
CA GLU A 107 18.00 -16.91 -18.16
C GLU A 107 18.14 -18.17 -17.30
N ASN A 108 18.54 -18.02 -16.02
CA ASN A 108 18.77 -19.15 -15.13
C ASN A 108 17.45 -19.94 -14.88
N PRO A 109 17.39 -21.25 -15.23
CA PRO A 109 16.15 -22.03 -15.14
C PRO A 109 15.60 -22.18 -13.72
N LEU A 110 16.49 -22.33 -12.72
CA LEU A 110 16.10 -22.45 -11.32
C LEU A 110 15.47 -21.16 -10.80
N SER A 111 16.07 -20.00 -11.09
CA SER A 111 15.50 -18.70 -10.74
C SER A 111 14.17 -18.46 -11.45
N ARG A 112 14.08 -18.81 -12.74
CA ARG A 112 12.83 -18.68 -13.51
C ARG A 112 11.71 -19.55 -12.91
N ALA A 113 12.00 -20.80 -12.57
CA ALA A 113 11.03 -21.71 -11.95
C ALA A 113 10.52 -21.17 -10.61
N GLN A 114 11.41 -20.66 -9.75
CA GLN A 114 11.02 -20.07 -8.47
C GLN A 114 10.19 -18.80 -8.63
N ILE A 115 10.46 -17.97 -9.64
CA ILE A 115 9.64 -16.79 -9.94
C ILE A 115 8.23 -17.21 -10.36
N VAL A 116 8.11 -18.19 -11.26
CA VAL A 116 6.80 -18.71 -11.70
C VAL A 116 6.04 -19.34 -10.53
N GLU A 117 6.72 -20.09 -9.65
CA GLU A 117 6.14 -20.66 -8.45
C GLU A 117 5.64 -19.58 -7.48
N SER A 118 6.47 -18.57 -7.16
CA SER A 118 6.06 -17.42 -6.33
C SER A 118 4.87 -16.68 -6.91
N ILE A 119 4.88 -16.41 -8.22
CA ILE A 119 3.76 -15.78 -8.94
C ILE A 119 2.49 -16.61 -8.78
N ARG A 120 2.58 -17.94 -8.94
CA ARG A 120 1.44 -18.84 -8.78
C ARG A 120 0.89 -18.79 -7.35
N SER A 121 1.76 -18.83 -6.34
CA SER A 121 1.34 -18.75 -4.93
C SER A 121 0.62 -17.42 -4.65
N VAL A 122 1.20 -16.29 -5.05
CA VAL A 122 0.59 -14.96 -4.87
C VAL A 122 -0.74 -14.88 -5.60
N ASN A 123 -0.79 -15.30 -6.87
CA ASN A 123 -2.03 -15.31 -7.64
C ASN A 123 -3.09 -16.21 -7.02
N SER A 124 -2.74 -17.36 -6.43
CA SER A 124 -3.76 -18.24 -5.84
C SER A 124 -4.51 -17.59 -4.67
N VAL A 125 -3.91 -16.60 -4.02
CA VAL A 125 -4.46 -15.87 -2.89
C VAL A 125 -5.07 -14.53 -3.31
N LEU A 126 -4.43 -13.84 -4.24
CA LEU A 126 -4.80 -12.47 -4.62
C LEU A 126 -5.57 -12.41 -5.95
N ASN A 127 -6.58 -11.55 -6.05
CA ASN A 127 -7.38 -11.36 -7.26
C ASN A 127 -6.87 -10.19 -8.08
N ILE A 128 -5.90 -10.52 -8.90
CA ILE A 128 -5.08 -9.56 -9.59
C ILE A 128 -5.51 -9.86 -11.09
N GLN A 129 -6.00 -8.92 -11.99
CA GLN A 129 -5.71 -8.68 -13.49
C GLN A 129 -5.26 -7.26 -14.07
N PRO A 130 -3.96 -6.89 -14.27
CA PRO A 130 -3.50 -5.51 -14.58
C PRO A 130 -3.81 -5.07 -16.02
N LYS A 131 -4.46 -3.92 -16.16
CA LYS A 131 -4.95 -3.40 -17.46
C LYS A 131 -3.95 -2.55 -18.26
N ILE A 132 -2.78 -2.18 -17.72
CA ILE A 132 -1.87 -1.20 -18.35
C ILE A 132 -0.39 -1.63 -18.24
N ASP A 133 0.35 -1.51 -19.35
CA ASP A 133 1.77 -1.84 -19.50
C ASP A 133 2.71 -1.27 -18.42
N ARG A 134 2.40 -0.09 -17.87
CA ARG A 134 3.22 0.56 -16.83
C ARG A 134 3.26 -0.19 -15.50
N HIS A 135 2.30 -1.09 -15.26
CA HIS A 135 2.21 -1.89 -14.03
C HIS A 135 2.69 -3.34 -14.22
N LYS A 136 3.25 -3.66 -15.40
CA LYS A 136 3.83 -4.98 -15.69
C LYS A 136 4.93 -5.31 -14.69
N PHE A 137 4.92 -6.54 -14.19
CA PHE A 137 5.98 -7.05 -13.33
C PHE A 137 7.18 -7.41 -14.21
N LYS A 138 8.33 -6.77 -13.94
CA LYS A 138 9.57 -7.01 -14.69
C LYS A 138 10.59 -7.64 -13.76
N PHE A 139 10.96 -8.88 -14.03
CA PHE A 139 12.01 -9.59 -13.31
C PHE A 139 13.31 -9.53 -14.12
N LEU A 140 14.32 -8.88 -13.55
CA LEU A 140 15.63 -8.66 -14.15
C LEU A 140 16.73 -9.32 -13.31
N PRO A 141 17.84 -9.77 -13.91
CA PRO A 141 18.97 -10.27 -13.15
C PRO A 141 19.69 -9.11 -12.43
N ILE A 142 20.21 -9.37 -11.21
CA ILE A 142 21.19 -8.45 -10.61
C ILE A 142 22.55 -8.71 -11.27
N GLU A 143 23.05 -7.72 -12.00
CA GLU A 143 24.39 -7.74 -12.60
C GLU A 143 25.49 -7.73 -11.52
N ARG A 144 26.63 -8.38 -11.77
CA ARG A 144 27.76 -8.42 -10.81
C ARG A 144 28.33 -7.04 -10.49
N SER A 145 28.21 -6.10 -11.42
CA SER A 145 28.64 -4.72 -11.28
C SER A 145 27.66 -3.86 -10.47
N HIS A 146 26.44 -4.36 -10.18
CA HIS A 146 25.45 -3.61 -9.43
C HIS A 146 25.86 -3.48 -7.95
N PRO A 147 25.77 -2.29 -7.33
CA PRO A 147 26.17 -2.07 -5.93
C PRO A 147 25.51 -3.04 -4.93
N ASP A 148 24.27 -3.44 -5.22
CA ASP A 148 23.50 -4.34 -4.35
C ASP A 148 23.75 -5.84 -4.60
N PHE A 149 24.54 -6.23 -5.61
CA PHE A 149 24.82 -7.65 -5.90
C PHE A 149 25.42 -8.42 -4.73
N ALA A 150 26.24 -7.73 -3.92
CA ALA A 150 26.87 -8.30 -2.73
C ALA A 150 25.95 -8.34 -1.50
N ARG A 151 24.85 -7.57 -1.51
CA ARG A 151 24.08 -7.25 -0.30
C ARG A 151 22.66 -7.80 -0.32
N ALA A 152 22.08 -7.90 -1.51
CA ALA A 152 20.71 -8.34 -1.71
C ALA A 152 20.63 -9.65 -2.51
N SER A 153 19.67 -10.49 -2.16
CA SER A 153 19.28 -11.65 -2.98
C SER A 153 18.21 -11.28 -4.01
N GLY A 154 17.50 -10.19 -3.75
CA GLY A 154 16.59 -9.51 -4.64
C GLY A 154 16.23 -8.14 -4.06
N PHE A 155 15.76 -7.23 -4.91
CA PHE A 155 15.24 -5.93 -4.48
C PHE A 155 14.29 -5.36 -5.54
N TYR A 156 13.31 -4.60 -5.10
CA TYR A 156 12.45 -3.77 -5.94
C TYR A 156 13.06 -2.38 -6.14
N GLU A 157 13.10 -1.90 -7.38
CA GLU A 157 13.60 -0.57 -7.76
C GLU A 157 12.44 0.38 -8.10
N PRO A 158 12.07 1.32 -7.20
CA PRO A 158 10.91 2.18 -7.40
C PRO A 158 10.98 3.09 -8.63
N SER A 159 12.19 3.46 -9.08
CA SER A 159 12.36 4.34 -10.24
C SER A 159 12.00 3.66 -11.57
N THR A 160 12.32 2.37 -11.70
CA THR A 160 12.08 1.58 -12.91
C THR A 160 10.85 0.69 -12.81
N GLY A 161 10.40 0.40 -11.59
CA GLY A 161 9.33 -0.55 -11.30
C GLY A 161 9.75 -2.02 -11.51
N ALA A 162 11.05 -2.29 -11.65
CA ALA A 162 11.57 -3.63 -11.84
C ALA A 162 11.91 -4.32 -10.51
N ILE A 163 11.75 -5.63 -10.49
CA ILE A 163 12.20 -6.51 -9.42
C ILE A 163 13.49 -7.18 -9.90
N TYR A 164 14.58 -6.91 -9.23
CA TYR A 164 15.85 -7.51 -9.52
C TYR A 164 16.07 -8.73 -8.63
N ILE A 165 16.43 -9.87 -9.23
CA ILE A 165 16.70 -11.12 -8.50
C ILE A 165 18.09 -11.61 -8.87
N LYS A 166 18.86 -12.07 -7.88
CA LYS A 166 20.16 -12.68 -8.14
C LYS A 166 19.98 -14.10 -8.66
N SER A 167 20.56 -14.36 -9.83
CA SER A 167 20.45 -15.65 -10.53
C SER A 167 21.10 -16.79 -9.75
N GLY A 168 20.47 -17.97 -9.79
CA GLY A 168 21.00 -19.20 -9.21
C GLY A 168 20.87 -19.32 -7.69
N ILE A 169 20.13 -18.43 -7.03
CA ILE A 169 19.83 -18.57 -5.60
C ILE A 169 18.77 -19.66 -5.40
N GLU A 170 19.10 -20.65 -4.58
CA GLU A 170 18.14 -21.61 -4.04
C GLU A 170 17.26 -20.95 -2.97
N ASN A 171 16.00 -21.38 -2.87
CA ASN A 171 15.06 -20.89 -1.85
C ASN A 171 14.80 -19.37 -1.92
N ALA A 172 14.70 -18.84 -3.13
CA ALA A 172 14.43 -17.44 -3.41
C ALA A 172 12.95 -17.06 -3.30
N GLN A 173 12.05 -18.03 -3.11
CA GLN A 173 10.60 -17.83 -3.15
C GLN A 173 10.13 -16.77 -2.13
N THR A 174 10.65 -16.83 -0.89
CA THR A 174 10.43 -15.80 0.16
C THR A 174 10.81 -14.39 -0.31
N GLN A 175 12.00 -14.24 -0.92
CA GLN A 175 12.46 -12.94 -1.39
C GLN A 175 11.63 -12.44 -2.57
N ILE A 176 11.25 -13.32 -3.50
CA ILE A 176 10.43 -12.95 -4.66
C ILE A 176 9.05 -12.46 -4.20
N VAL A 177 8.40 -13.17 -3.27
CA VAL A 177 7.10 -12.75 -2.69
C VAL A 177 7.24 -11.40 -1.97
N HIS A 178 8.34 -11.20 -1.24
CA HIS A 178 8.66 -9.93 -0.57
C HIS A 178 8.75 -8.76 -1.56
N GLU A 179 9.51 -8.90 -2.65
CA GLU A 179 9.66 -7.82 -3.64
C GLU A 179 8.38 -7.57 -4.45
N ILE A 180 7.58 -8.62 -4.70
CA ILE A 180 6.26 -8.46 -5.30
C ILE A 180 5.42 -7.53 -4.44
N PHE A 181 5.42 -7.71 -3.11
CA PHE A 181 4.69 -6.83 -2.21
C PHE A 181 5.21 -5.39 -2.25
N HIS A 182 6.52 -5.15 -2.25
CA HIS A 182 7.07 -3.79 -2.36
C HIS A 182 6.61 -3.07 -3.64
N LYS A 183 6.51 -3.80 -4.75
CA LYS A 183 5.92 -3.24 -5.98
C LYS A 183 4.43 -2.93 -5.81
N LEU A 184 3.66 -3.85 -5.24
CA LEU A 184 2.23 -3.63 -4.96
C LEU A 184 2.04 -2.39 -4.07
N ASP A 185 2.82 -2.27 -3.01
CA ASP A 185 2.79 -1.14 -2.08
C ASP A 185 3.16 0.18 -2.79
N SER A 186 4.28 0.19 -3.53
CA SER A 186 4.85 1.40 -4.11
C SER A 186 4.18 1.90 -5.39
N GLU A 187 3.60 1.03 -6.21
CA GLU A 187 3.04 1.44 -7.51
C GLU A 187 1.54 1.36 -7.58
N ILE A 188 0.96 0.41 -6.86
CA ILE A 188 -0.43 0.03 -7.02
C ILE A 188 -1.24 0.65 -5.89
N LEU A 189 -0.84 0.41 -4.64
CA LEU A 189 -1.45 1.05 -3.49
C LEU A 189 -1.11 2.55 -3.48
N PHE A 190 0.18 2.92 -3.52
CA PHE A 190 0.62 4.33 -3.44
C PHE A 190 0.03 5.26 -4.51
N ARG A 191 -0.04 4.83 -5.79
CA ARG A 191 -0.54 5.68 -6.89
C ARG A 191 -2.05 5.68 -7.03
N ALA A 192 -2.73 4.70 -6.45
CA ALA A 192 -4.18 4.74 -6.26
C ALA A 192 -4.58 5.65 -5.08
N GLY A 193 -3.73 6.58 -4.63
CA GLY A 193 -4.06 7.48 -3.50
C GLY A 193 -3.98 6.83 -2.12
N TYR A 194 -3.80 5.51 -2.04
CA TYR A 194 -3.47 4.76 -0.84
C TYR A 194 -1.96 4.83 -0.63
N LYS A 195 -1.41 5.91 -0.06
CA LYS A 195 -0.06 5.76 0.53
C LYS A 195 -0.17 4.54 1.45
N GLY A 196 0.52 3.43 1.17
CA GLY A 196 0.19 2.10 1.73
C GLY A 196 0.36 1.92 3.25
N HIS A 197 0.46 3.04 3.96
CA HIS A 197 0.55 3.18 5.41
C HIS A 197 -0.41 4.28 5.94
N GLN A 198 -1.35 4.80 5.13
CA GLN A 198 -2.17 5.99 5.46
C GLN A 198 -3.68 5.76 5.42
N ILE A 199 -4.14 4.56 5.09
CA ILE A 199 -5.52 4.14 5.40
C ILE A 199 -5.59 3.62 6.84
N ALA A 200 -6.77 3.75 7.46
CA ALA A 200 -6.95 3.41 8.87
C ALA A 200 -6.56 1.95 9.15
N GLU A 201 -6.77 1.06 8.19
CA GLU A 201 -6.54 -0.38 8.27
C GLU A 201 -5.07 -0.72 8.11
N ALA A 202 -4.33 -0.01 7.26
CA ALA A 202 -2.88 -0.11 7.21
C ALA A 202 -2.24 0.40 8.52
N ALA A 203 -2.81 1.46 9.11
CA ALA A 203 -2.38 1.97 10.40
C ALA A 203 -2.71 1.01 11.55
N GLU A 204 -3.87 0.37 11.53
CA GLU A 204 -4.28 -0.66 12.49
C GLU A 204 -3.40 -1.90 12.38
N LEU A 205 -3.18 -2.41 11.17
CA LEU A 205 -2.24 -3.48 10.87
C LEU A 205 -0.84 -3.14 11.39
N MET A 206 -0.34 -1.94 11.08
CA MET A 206 0.97 -1.50 11.57
C MET A 206 1.02 -1.34 13.09
N GLN A 207 -0.06 -0.87 13.71
CA GLN A 207 -0.13 -0.75 15.16
C GLN A 207 -0.12 -2.13 15.82
N ALA A 208 -0.83 -3.11 15.26
CA ALA A 208 -0.79 -4.49 15.71
C ALA A 208 0.62 -5.08 15.59
N ILE A 209 1.29 -4.87 14.44
CA ILE A 209 2.69 -5.27 14.23
C ILE A 209 3.61 -4.64 15.28
N ARG A 210 3.51 -3.33 15.52
CA ARG A 210 4.32 -2.60 16.51
C ARG A 210 4.11 -3.10 17.95
N ASN A 211 2.94 -3.69 18.23
CA ASN A 211 2.61 -4.26 19.53
C ASN A 211 3.17 -5.67 19.76
N THR A 212 3.65 -6.33 18.70
CA THR A 212 4.27 -7.65 18.81
C THR A 212 5.60 -7.60 19.56
N SER A 213 5.93 -8.68 20.25
CA SER A 213 7.24 -8.85 20.91
C SER A 213 8.37 -8.91 19.87
N SER A 214 8.13 -9.55 18.72
CA SER A 214 9.08 -9.64 17.62
C SER A 214 9.52 -8.27 17.10
N PHE A 215 8.57 -7.36 16.85
CA PHE A 215 8.89 -5.99 16.44
C PHE A 215 9.59 -5.20 17.56
N ARG A 216 9.08 -5.28 18.80
CA ARG A 216 9.68 -4.57 19.95
C ARG A 216 11.11 -5.03 20.23
N ASN A 217 11.39 -6.32 20.11
CA ASN A 217 12.74 -6.87 20.28
C ASN A 217 13.70 -6.35 19.20
N LEU A 218 13.26 -6.23 17.95
CA LEU A 218 14.05 -5.54 16.92
C LEU A 218 14.33 -4.10 17.32
N VAL A 219 13.31 -3.37 17.79
CA VAL A 219 13.45 -1.96 18.19
C VAL A 219 14.46 -1.81 19.35
N PHE A 220 14.39 -2.68 20.35
CA PHE A 220 15.35 -2.69 21.46
C PHE A 220 16.76 -3.10 21.05
N ALA A 221 16.91 -3.90 20.00
CA ALA A 221 18.19 -4.31 19.46
C ALA A 221 18.86 -3.26 18.53
N LYS A 222 18.42 -1.99 18.60
CA LYS A 222 18.99 -0.90 17.80
C LYS A 222 20.50 -0.77 18.04
N PRO A 223 21.35 -1.00 17.03
CA PRO A 223 22.79 -0.98 17.20
C PRO A 223 23.35 0.46 17.20
N LEU A 224 24.49 0.66 17.86
CA LEU A 224 25.18 1.95 17.92
C LEU A 224 26.18 2.15 16.77
N ASN A 225 26.69 1.07 16.18
CA ASN A 225 27.65 1.15 15.07
C ASN A 225 26.95 1.59 13.76
N PRO A 226 27.46 2.61 13.03
CA PRO A 226 26.86 3.12 11.79
C PRO A 226 26.54 2.05 10.73
N GLY A 227 27.43 1.07 10.53
CA GLY A 227 27.23 0.01 9.55
C GLY A 227 26.05 -0.89 9.88
N ALA A 228 25.96 -1.32 11.15
CA ALA A 228 24.85 -2.11 11.66
C ALA A 228 23.57 -1.28 11.79
N LEU A 229 23.69 0.02 12.09
CA LEU A 229 22.57 0.96 12.21
C LEU A 229 21.89 1.18 10.87
N ARG A 230 22.65 1.30 9.78
CA ARG A 230 22.05 1.37 8.43
C ARG A 230 21.23 0.11 8.14
N ASP A 231 21.81 -1.07 8.30
CA ASP A 231 21.11 -2.33 8.02
C ASP A 231 19.87 -2.49 8.91
N TRP A 232 19.99 -2.17 10.20
CA TRP A 232 18.85 -2.17 11.13
C TRP A 232 17.78 -1.14 10.74
N SER A 233 18.18 0.04 10.28
CA SER A 233 17.27 1.09 9.85
C SER A 233 16.48 0.69 8.61
N GLU A 234 17.06 -0.10 7.72
CA GLU A 234 16.31 -0.71 6.61
C GLU A 234 15.34 -1.76 7.15
N LEU A 235 15.83 -2.72 7.96
CA LEU A 235 15.02 -3.84 8.46
C LEU A 235 13.85 -3.42 9.36
N SER A 236 13.93 -2.27 10.00
CA SER A 236 12.92 -1.70 10.90
C SER A 236 11.88 -0.83 10.21
N ARG A 237 11.99 -0.61 8.90
CA ARG A 237 10.97 0.12 8.12
C ARG A 237 9.63 -0.60 8.19
N GLU A 238 8.57 0.19 8.15
CA GLU A 238 7.21 -0.34 8.18
C GLU A 238 6.92 -1.21 6.96
N SER A 239 7.29 -0.72 5.77
CA SER A 239 7.11 -1.43 4.50
C SER A 239 7.77 -2.82 4.52
N GLU A 240 8.94 -2.95 5.15
CA GLU A 240 9.64 -4.21 5.34
C GLU A 240 8.88 -5.19 6.23
N TRP A 241 8.27 -4.70 7.30
CA TRP A 241 7.49 -5.53 8.20
C TRP A 241 6.17 -5.97 7.58
N ILE A 242 5.47 -5.06 6.88
CA ILE A 242 4.26 -5.43 6.14
C ILE A 242 4.60 -6.46 5.06
N ALA A 243 5.69 -6.27 4.31
CA ALA A 243 6.15 -7.23 3.31
C ALA A 243 6.43 -8.61 3.92
N ARG A 244 7.05 -8.68 5.11
CA ARG A 244 7.29 -9.96 5.81
C ARG A 244 6.02 -10.60 6.35
N VAL A 245 5.08 -9.80 6.86
CA VAL A 245 3.76 -10.30 7.24
C VAL A 245 3.03 -10.83 6.01
N PHE A 246 3.18 -10.18 4.86
CA PHE A 246 2.60 -10.63 3.59
C PHE A 246 3.22 -11.96 3.14
N GLU A 247 4.54 -12.15 3.26
CA GLU A 247 5.18 -13.46 3.03
C GLU A 247 4.55 -14.55 3.90
N GLN A 248 4.36 -14.27 5.19
CA GLN A 248 3.75 -15.21 6.14
C GLN A 248 2.28 -15.47 5.82
N PHE A 249 1.55 -14.44 5.40
CA PHE A 249 0.15 -14.56 4.95
C PHE A 249 0.03 -15.47 3.73
N ILE A 250 0.81 -15.23 2.66
CA ILE A 250 0.79 -16.10 1.47
C ILE A 250 1.16 -17.54 1.83
N ALA A 251 2.15 -17.74 2.70
CA ALA A 251 2.54 -19.08 3.14
C ALA A 251 1.42 -19.81 3.89
N GLU A 252 0.66 -19.11 4.74
CA GLU A 252 -0.47 -19.69 5.46
C GLU A 252 -1.67 -19.96 4.54
N GLU A 253 -2.06 -19.01 3.70
CA GLU A 253 -3.22 -19.15 2.80
C GLU A 253 -3.02 -20.27 1.76
N THR A 254 -1.81 -20.43 1.25
CA THR A 254 -1.48 -21.48 0.27
C THR A 254 -1.15 -22.82 0.91
N ASN A 255 -0.99 -22.86 2.24
CA ASN A 255 -0.42 -23.97 2.99
C ASN A 255 0.90 -24.51 2.38
N ASP A 256 1.72 -23.61 1.83
CA ASP A 256 2.97 -23.96 1.16
C ASP A 256 4.07 -24.30 2.18
N SER A 257 4.27 -25.60 2.41
CA SER A 257 5.28 -26.12 3.34
C SER A 257 6.71 -25.71 2.97
N LYS A 258 7.02 -25.52 1.69
CA LYS A 258 8.34 -25.11 1.21
C LYS A 258 8.56 -23.63 1.56
N LEU A 259 7.59 -22.77 1.26
CA LEU A 259 7.65 -21.35 1.62
C LEU A 259 7.74 -21.15 3.15
N LYS A 260 6.93 -21.87 3.93
CA LYS A 260 7.00 -21.88 5.40
C LYS A 260 8.41 -22.24 5.90
N LYS A 261 9.04 -23.28 5.33
CA LYS A 261 10.41 -23.70 5.66
C LYS A 261 11.46 -22.64 5.28
N GLN A 262 11.29 -21.95 4.15
CA GLN A 262 12.19 -20.86 3.75
C GLN A 262 12.11 -19.69 4.73
N ILE A 263 10.90 -19.26 5.11
CA ILE A 263 10.66 -18.21 6.09
C ILE A 263 11.32 -18.58 7.43
N GLN A 264 11.11 -19.81 7.92
CA GLN A 264 11.72 -20.28 9.16
C GLN A 264 13.25 -20.28 9.07
N THR A 265 13.82 -20.76 7.97
CA THR A 265 15.28 -20.82 7.77
C THR A 265 15.89 -19.41 7.72
N ARG A 266 15.24 -18.48 7.02
CA ARG A 266 15.65 -17.07 6.95
C ARG A 266 15.55 -16.42 8.34
N GLY A 267 14.46 -16.63 9.07
CA GLY A 267 14.28 -16.16 10.44
C GLY A 267 15.38 -16.64 11.38
N MET A 268 15.67 -17.95 11.40
CA MET A 268 16.73 -18.53 12.23
C MET A 268 18.11 -17.96 11.90
N ARG A 269 18.40 -17.77 10.61
CA ARG A 269 19.66 -17.15 10.16
C ARG A 269 19.80 -15.73 10.70
N PHE A 270 18.75 -14.91 10.62
CA PHE A 270 18.77 -13.54 11.13
C PHE A 270 18.96 -13.51 12.65
N SER A 271 18.23 -14.33 13.40
CA SER A 271 18.40 -14.43 14.85
C SER A 271 19.81 -14.85 15.25
N LYS A 272 20.40 -15.83 14.55
CA LYS A 272 21.77 -16.28 14.81
C LYS A 272 22.83 -15.22 14.50
N VAL A 273 22.67 -14.48 13.41
CA VAL A 273 23.69 -13.51 12.94
C VAL A 273 23.55 -12.14 13.60
N ARG A 274 22.32 -11.70 13.90
CA ARG A 274 22.01 -10.34 14.36
C ARG A 274 21.49 -10.26 15.79
N GLY A 275 21.13 -11.39 16.40
CA GLY A 275 20.60 -11.44 17.77
C GLY A 275 19.12 -11.08 17.91
N TYR A 276 18.42 -10.82 16.80
CA TYR A 276 16.99 -10.52 16.77
C TYR A 276 16.29 -11.18 15.56
N GLY A 277 15.00 -11.45 15.70
CA GLY A 277 14.16 -11.96 14.63
C GLY A 277 13.61 -10.85 13.72
N ILE A 278 13.21 -11.22 12.51
CA ILE A 278 12.58 -10.32 11.53
C ILE A 278 11.17 -10.76 11.13
N TYR A 279 10.70 -11.90 11.64
CA TYR A 279 9.38 -12.46 11.36
C TYR A 279 8.57 -12.56 12.65
N LEU A 280 7.25 -12.52 12.51
CA LEU A 280 6.35 -12.73 13.63
C LEU A 280 6.28 -14.21 14.02
N SER A 281 6.15 -14.48 15.31
CA SER A 281 5.88 -15.83 15.83
C SER A 281 4.47 -16.28 15.48
N LYS A 282 4.21 -17.59 15.55
CA LYS A 282 2.88 -18.16 15.27
C LYS A 282 1.76 -17.51 16.11
N LYS A 283 2.03 -17.26 17.39
CA LYS A 283 1.07 -16.61 18.30
C LYS A 283 0.78 -15.16 17.92
N GLU A 284 1.79 -14.44 17.43
CA GLU A 284 1.60 -13.06 16.95
C GLU A 284 0.85 -13.02 15.61
N LEU A 285 1.06 -14.02 14.75
CA LEU A 285 0.35 -14.15 13.48
C LEU A 285 -1.15 -14.39 13.67
N GLU A 286 -1.59 -15.09 14.72
CA GLU A 286 -3.02 -15.27 15.04
C GLU A 286 -3.76 -13.93 15.21
N ILE A 287 -3.04 -12.87 15.60
CA ILE A 287 -3.58 -11.52 15.76
C ILE A 287 -3.40 -10.69 14.49
N VAL A 288 -2.23 -10.80 13.85
CA VAL A 288 -1.85 -9.92 12.74
C VAL A 288 -2.40 -10.37 11.39
N LEU A 289 -2.52 -11.67 11.13
CA LEU A 289 -2.99 -12.18 9.84
C LEU A 289 -4.45 -11.80 9.52
N PRO A 290 -5.40 -11.80 10.48
CA PRO A 290 -6.75 -11.29 10.22
C PRO A 290 -6.76 -9.81 9.77
N LEU A 291 -5.88 -8.97 10.32
CA LEU A 291 -5.75 -7.56 9.94
C LEU A 291 -5.09 -7.42 8.56
N MET A 292 -4.11 -8.27 8.24
CA MET A 292 -3.55 -8.32 6.88
C MET A 292 -4.61 -8.73 5.87
N ARG A 293 -5.49 -9.69 6.21
CA ARG A 293 -6.61 -10.07 5.35
C ARG A 293 -7.55 -8.89 5.13
N ASP A 294 -8.04 -8.24 6.18
CA ASP A 294 -8.95 -7.07 6.06
C ASP A 294 -8.30 -5.94 5.25
N PHE A 295 -7.00 -5.68 5.46
CA PHE A 295 -6.24 -4.73 4.65
C PHE A 295 -6.23 -5.11 3.16
N LEU A 296 -6.00 -6.38 2.82
CA LEU A 296 -6.01 -6.86 1.43
C LEU A 296 -7.42 -6.88 0.81
N GLU A 297 -8.45 -7.21 1.58
CA GLU A 297 -9.86 -7.19 1.12
C GLU A 297 -10.30 -5.77 0.78
N ARG A 298 -10.05 -4.80 1.66
CA ARG A 298 -10.46 -3.40 1.45
C ARG A 298 -9.69 -2.68 0.36
N THR A 299 -8.45 -3.09 0.12
CA THR A 299 -7.67 -2.63 -1.03
C THR A 299 -8.10 -3.30 -2.33
N GLY A 300 -9.00 -4.30 -2.27
CA GLY A 300 -9.46 -5.08 -3.43
C GLY A 300 -8.41 -6.04 -3.97
N LEU A 301 -7.36 -6.34 -3.19
CA LEU A 301 -6.27 -7.23 -3.57
C LEU A 301 -6.60 -8.71 -3.33
N LEU A 302 -7.42 -9.02 -2.33
CA LEU A 302 -7.76 -10.41 -2.00
C LEU A 302 -8.79 -11.00 -2.98
N ARG A 303 -8.74 -12.33 -3.19
CA ARG A 303 -9.77 -13.11 -3.90
C ARG A 303 -11.06 -13.27 -3.13
#